data_AF-A0A539EAV9-F1
#
_entry.id   AF-A0A539EAV9-F1
#
_cell.length_a   1.000
_cell.length_b   1.000
_cell.length_c   1.000
_cell.angle_alpha   90.00
_cell.angle_beta   90.00
_cell.angle_gamma   90.00
#
_symmetry.space_group_name_H-M   'P 1'
#
loop_
_entity.id
_entity.type
_entity.pdbx_description
1 polymer ?
#
loop_
_entity_poly.entity_id
_entity_poly.type
_entity_poly.pdbx_seq_one_letter_code
_entity_poly.pdbx_strand_id
1 'polypeptide(L)'
;MNAGIITIIIATMTYFVMVAAYFLPKNRNIHIPIMVGVMLFDLLIPVYLLLNRDWYRRLIEHGDILTFGVWMHFMVVLVLYILYVFQITAGLKMLKGEEMETARADHRAQAKGILLVRGFVIFTGALMYDSDYLLK
;
A
#
# COMPACT_ATOMS: atom_id res chain seq x y z
N MET A 1 20.27 7.54 9.58
CA MET A 1 18.82 7.77 9.51
C MET A 1 18.12 6.80 10.44
N ASN A 2 17.07 7.23 11.14
CA ASN A 2 16.24 6.33 11.93
C ASN A 2 15.49 5.34 11.01
N ALA A 3 15.35 4.07 11.42
CA ALA A 3 14.67 3.00 10.68
C ALA A 3 13.27 3.39 10.16
N GLY A 4 12.53 4.21 10.92
CA GLY A 4 11.22 4.70 10.46
C GLY A 4 11.31 5.66 9.27
N ILE A 5 12.29 6.57 9.26
CA ILE A 5 12.51 7.47 8.11
C ILE A 5 12.93 6.66 6.88
N ILE A 6 13.79 5.65 7.06
CA ILE A 6 14.16 4.71 5.98
C ILE A 6 12.90 4.03 5.43
N THR A 7 12.01 3.56 6.29
CA THR A 7 10.74 2.92 5.89
C THR A 7 9.87 3.85 5.05
N ILE A 8 9.72 5.11 5.45
CA ILE A 8 8.95 6.13 4.70
C ILE A 8 9.55 6.37 3.32
N ILE A 9 10.89 6.48 3.24
CA ILE A 9 11.58 6.67 1.96
C ILE A 9 11.38 5.46 1.05
N ILE A 10 11.55 4.24 1.56
CA ILE A 10 11.34 3.01 0.76
C ILE A 10 9.89 2.92 0.30
N ALA A 11 8.91 3.21 1.17
CA ALA A 11 7.50 3.22 0.79
C ALA A 11 7.22 4.27 -0.31
N THR A 12 7.83 5.45 -0.21
CA THR A 12 7.75 6.48 -1.25
C THR A 12 8.41 6.04 -2.56
N MET A 13 9.55 5.36 -2.50
CA MET A 13 10.21 4.82 -3.70
C MET A 13 9.34 3.76 -4.39
N THR A 14 8.75 2.83 -3.64
CA THR A 14 7.86 1.80 -4.21
C THR A 14 6.60 2.41 -4.84
N TYR A 15 6.12 3.54 -4.31
CA TYR A 15 5.07 4.33 -4.95
C TYR A 15 5.47 4.80 -6.35
N PHE A 16 6.64 5.44 -6.48
CA PHE A 16 7.12 5.90 -7.79
C PHE A 16 7.40 4.76 -8.76
N VAL A 17 7.87 3.60 -8.26
CA VAL A 17 7.99 2.38 -9.07
C VAL A 17 6.63 1.95 -9.61
N MET A 18 5.57 1.96 -8.80
CA MET A 18 4.21 1.64 -9.24
C MET A 18 3.67 2.67 -10.25
N VAL A 19 3.95 3.96 -10.05
CA VAL A 19 3.61 5.02 -11.02
C VAL A 19 4.32 4.78 -12.36
N ALA A 20 5.60 4.41 -12.35
CA ALA A 20 6.32 4.07 -13.58
C ALA A 20 5.71 2.82 -14.27
N ALA A 21 5.36 1.80 -13.48
CA ALA A 21 4.72 0.58 -13.99
C ALA A 21 3.34 0.84 -14.62
N TYR A 22 2.61 1.88 -14.16
CA TYR A 22 1.34 2.31 -14.74
C TYR A 22 1.49 2.80 -16.19
N PHE A 23 2.59 3.48 -16.52
CA PHE A 23 2.85 3.98 -17.88
C PHE A 23 3.49 2.94 -18.81
N LEU A 24 3.98 1.82 -18.27
CA LEU A 24 4.65 0.77 -19.03
C LEU A 24 3.90 -0.59 -19.02
N PRO A 25 2.58 -0.65 -19.27
CA PRO A 25 1.81 -1.89 -19.12
C PRO A 25 2.05 -2.91 -20.25
N LYS A 26 2.75 -2.51 -21.33
CA LYS A 26 2.91 -3.33 -22.54
C LYS A 26 3.74 -4.59 -22.29
N ASN A 27 4.74 -4.53 -21.41
CA ASN A 27 5.59 -5.67 -21.10
C ASN A 27 5.12 -6.37 -19.82
N ARG A 28 4.27 -7.40 -19.98
CA ARG A 28 3.68 -8.18 -18.88
C ARG A 28 4.73 -8.85 -17.99
N ASN A 29 5.85 -9.29 -18.58
CA ASN A 29 6.94 -9.96 -17.86
C ASN A 29 7.68 -9.02 -16.90
N ILE A 30 7.53 -7.71 -17.06
CA ILE A 30 8.08 -6.70 -16.18
C ILE A 30 6.98 -6.13 -15.27
N HIS A 31 5.83 -5.78 -15.86
CA HIS A 31 4.73 -5.16 -15.14
C HIS A 31 4.18 -6.06 -14.02
N ILE A 32 3.93 -7.34 -14.30
CA ILE A 32 3.32 -8.24 -13.31
C ILE A 32 4.25 -8.44 -12.10
N PRO A 33 5.55 -8.78 -12.25
CA PRO A 33 6.45 -8.91 -11.09
C PRO A 33 6.58 -7.61 -10.28
N ILE A 34 6.63 -6.45 -10.92
CA ILE A 34 6.67 -5.16 -10.20
C ILE A 34 5.41 -4.98 -9.36
N MET A 35 4.22 -5.18 -9.95
CA MET A 35 2.96 -5.02 -9.23
C MET A 35 2.86 -6.00 -8.06
N VAL A 36 3.22 -7.26 -8.27
CA VAL A 36 3.25 -8.28 -7.20
C VAL A 36 4.21 -7.89 -6.09
N GLY A 37 5.44 -7.50 -6.42
CA GLY A 37 6.45 -7.11 -5.43
C GLY A 37 6.00 -5.91 -4.59
N VAL A 38 5.40 -4.91 -5.23
CA VAL A 38 4.89 -3.71 -4.55
C VAL A 38 3.67 -4.03 -3.67
N MET A 39 2.75 -4.90 -4.11
CA MET A 39 1.62 -5.35 -3.29
C MET A 39 2.09 -6.17 -2.09
N LEU A 40 3.05 -7.07 -2.27
CA LEU A 40 3.64 -7.84 -1.17
C LEU A 40 4.35 -6.93 -0.16
N PHE A 41 5.08 -5.92 -0.64
CA PHE A 41 5.68 -4.92 0.24
C PHE A 41 4.62 -4.28 1.14
N ASP A 42 3.51 -3.82 0.59
CA ASP A 42 2.43 -3.21 1.39
C ASP A 42 1.83 -4.15 2.42
N LEU A 43 1.57 -5.40 2.03
CA LEU A 43 1.00 -6.39 2.94
C LEU A 43 1.95 -6.72 4.09
N LEU A 44 3.26 -6.68 3.84
CA LEU A 44 4.29 -7.01 4.81
C LEU A 44 4.67 -5.82 5.71
N ILE A 45 4.43 -4.57 5.29
CA ILE A 45 4.76 -3.39 6.10
C ILE A 45 4.05 -3.38 7.46
N PRO A 46 2.73 -3.64 7.58
CA PRO A 46 2.08 -3.74 8.88
C PRO A 46 2.69 -4.81 9.77
N VAL A 47 3.06 -5.97 9.21
CA VAL A 47 3.73 -7.05 9.96
C VAL A 47 5.10 -6.59 10.45
N TYR A 48 5.89 -5.95 9.58
CA TYR A 48 7.16 -5.36 9.94
C TYR A 48 7.00 -4.34 11.08
N LEU A 49 6.05 -3.42 10.98
CA LEU A 49 5.83 -2.41 12.00
C LEU A 49 5.32 -3.01 13.32
N LEU A 50 4.46 -4.03 13.27
CA LEU A 50 4.03 -4.81 14.46
C LEU A 50 5.21 -5.39 15.23
N LEU A 51 6.23 -5.86 14.52
CA LEU A 51 7.41 -6.47 15.12
C LEU A 51 8.48 -5.47 15.57
N ASN A 52 8.41 -4.20 15.15
CA ASN A 52 9.47 -3.20 15.38
C ASN A 52 9.02 -1.97 16.17
N ARG A 53 7.76 -1.91 16.62
CA ARG A 53 7.23 -0.77 17.40
C ARG A 53 6.48 -1.24 18.64
N ASP A 54 6.57 -0.42 19.69
CA ASP A 54 5.82 -0.61 20.93
C ASP A 54 4.38 -0.10 20.78
N TRP A 55 3.55 -0.95 20.19
CA TRP A 55 2.14 -0.63 19.94
C TRP A 55 1.30 -0.60 21.20
N TYR A 56 1.67 -1.35 22.24
CA TYR A 56 0.92 -1.35 23.49
C TYR A 56 1.04 0.02 24.16
N ARG A 57 2.27 0.52 24.32
CA ARG A 57 2.51 1.85 24.85
C ARG A 57 1.83 2.93 24.03
N ARG A 58 2.00 2.88 22.70
CA ARG A 58 1.40 3.88 21.80
C ARG A 58 -0.13 3.87 21.83
N LEU A 59 -0.74 2.72 21.53
CA LEU A 59 -2.18 2.65 21.29
C LEU A 59 -2.99 2.63 22.59
N ILE A 60 -2.47 1.99 23.64
CA ILE A 60 -3.20 1.74 24.88
C ILE A 60 -2.80 2.75 25.96
N GLU A 61 -1.52 2.83 26.33
CA GLU A 61 -1.09 3.71 27.43
C GLU A 61 -1.24 5.19 27.08
N HIS A 62 -0.88 5.59 25.87
CA HIS A 62 -1.05 6.96 25.36
C HIS A 62 -2.42 7.20 24.70
N GLY A 63 -3.24 6.15 24.53
CA GLY A 63 -4.61 6.29 24.05
C GLY A 63 -4.74 6.62 22.55
N ASP A 64 -3.67 6.49 21.75
CA ASP A 64 -3.70 6.80 20.31
C ASP A 64 -4.79 6.03 19.55
N ILE A 65 -5.22 4.85 20.06
CA ILE A 65 -6.27 4.05 19.46
C ILE A 65 -7.61 4.80 19.35
N LEU A 66 -7.85 5.82 20.17
CA LEU A 66 -9.08 6.62 20.12
C LEU A 66 -8.96 7.83 19.19
N THR A 67 -7.78 8.06 18.59
CA THR A 67 -7.54 9.21 17.74
C THR A 67 -8.09 9.01 16.34
N PHE A 68 -8.63 10.09 15.77
CA PHE A 68 -9.14 10.11 14.40
C PHE A 68 -8.07 9.69 13.38
N GLY A 69 -6.82 10.13 13.57
CA GLY A 69 -5.73 9.86 12.63
C GLY A 69 -5.44 8.36 12.46
N VAL A 70 -5.43 7.60 13.56
CA VAL A 70 -5.18 6.15 13.53
C VAL A 70 -6.27 5.42 12.74
N TRP A 71 -7.55 5.73 13.00
CA TRP A 71 -8.66 5.11 12.27
C TRP A 71 -8.73 5.54 10.81
N MET A 72 -8.44 6.79 10.50
CA MET A 72 -8.37 7.25 9.12
C MET A 72 -7.29 6.51 8.34
N HIS A 73 -6.08 6.38 8.89
CA HIS A 73 -5.02 5.61 8.23
C HIS A 73 -5.42 4.15 8.05
N PHE A 74 -5.94 3.52 9.11
CA PHE A 74 -6.38 2.13 9.08
C PHE A 74 -7.43 1.85 7.99
N MET A 75 -8.44 2.71 7.87
CA MET A 75 -9.47 2.55 6.84
C MET A 75 -8.91 2.73 5.43
N VAL A 76 -7.97 3.67 5.22
CA VAL A 76 -7.32 3.85 3.91
C VAL A 76 -6.49 2.62 3.53
N VAL A 77 -5.81 1.99 4.49
CA VAL A 77 -5.09 0.71 4.27
C VAL A 77 -6.06 -0.41 3.89
N LEU A 78 -7.20 -0.53 4.58
CA LEU A 78 -8.22 -1.53 4.23
C LEU A 78 -8.77 -1.34 2.82
N VAL A 79 -9.07 -0.09 2.44
CA VAL A 79 -9.50 0.24 1.07
C VAL A 79 -8.44 -0.15 0.05
N LEU A 80 -7.15 0.09 0.34
CA LEU A 80 -6.06 -0.32 -0.55
C LEU A 80 -6.06 -1.84 -0.80
N TYR A 81 -6.27 -2.64 0.24
CA TYR A 81 -6.30 -4.10 0.12
C TYR A 81 -7.51 -4.60 -0.67
N ILE A 82 -8.68 -3.99 -0.48
CA ILE A 82 -9.87 -4.30 -1.28
C ILE A 82 -9.61 -3.99 -2.76
N LEU A 83 -9.00 -2.83 -3.04
CA LEU A 83 -8.64 -2.46 -4.41
C LEU A 83 -7.62 -3.42 -5.03
N TYR A 84 -6.67 -3.94 -4.26
CA TYR A 84 -5.74 -4.97 -4.74
C TYR A 84 -6.46 -6.26 -5.13
N VAL A 85 -7.44 -6.71 -4.34
CA VAL A 85 -8.24 -7.88 -4.71
C VAL A 85 -8.92 -7.66 -6.05
N PHE A 86 -9.60 -6.53 -6.23
CA PHE A 86 -10.28 -6.24 -7.49
C PHE A 86 -9.31 -6.12 -8.68
N GLN A 87 -8.16 -5.47 -8.48
CA GLN A 87 -7.13 -5.32 -9.51
C GLN A 87 -6.60 -6.68 -9.96
N ILE A 88 -6.34 -7.59 -9.01
CA ILE A 88 -5.88 -8.94 -9.30
C ILE A 88 -6.97 -9.72 -10.04
N THR A 89 -8.23 -9.65 -9.60
CA THR A 89 -9.35 -10.32 -10.29
C THR A 89 -9.50 -9.84 -11.73
N ALA A 90 -9.47 -8.52 -11.97
CA ALA A 90 -9.53 -7.95 -13.31
C ALA A 90 -8.32 -8.37 -14.17
N GLY A 91 -7.12 -8.38 -13.58
CA GLY A 91 -5.90 -8.84 -14.25
C GLY A 91 -5.97 -10.32 -14.64
N LEU A 92 -6.51 -11.18 -13.78
CA LEU A 92 -6.70 -12.60 -14.06
C LEU A 92 -7.72 -12.83 -15.19
N LYS A 93 -8.85 -12.09 -15.21
CA LYS A 93 -9.80 -12.13 -16.34
C LYS A 93 -9.12 -11.77 -17.66
N MET A 94 -8.31 -10.71 -17.67
CA MET A 94 -7.53 -10.30 -18.85
C MET A 94 -6.53 -11.37 -19.32
N LEU A 95 -5.91 -12.11 -18.40
CA LEU A 95 -5.00 -13.21 -18.73
C LEU A 95 -5.72 -14.43 -19.32
N LYS A 96 -6.96 -14.68 -18.87
CA LYS A 96 -7.82 -15.74 -19.41
C LYS A 96 -8.48 -15.39 -20.75
N GLY A 97 -8.43 -14.12 -21.15
CA GLY A 97 -9.07 -13.61 -22.37
C GLY A 97 -10.59 -13.38 -22.22
N GLU A 98 -11.10 -13.41 -21.00
CA GLU A 98 -12.51 -13.20 -20.69
C GLU A 98 -12.84 -11.69 -20.63
N GLU A 99 -13.97 -11.27 -21.20
CA GLU A 99 -14.51 -9.90 -21.07
C GLU A 99 -13.44 -8.81 -21.32
N MET A 100 -12.59 -9.02 -22.34
CA MET A 100 -11.29 -8.34 -22.47
C MET A 100 -11.37 -6.80 -22.48
N GLU A 101 -12.44 -6.22 -23.02
CA GLU A 101 -12.66 -4.77 -23.03
C GLU A 101 -13.06 -4.24 -21.64
N THR A 102 -14.10 -4.83 -21.05
CA THR A 102 -14.58 -4.49 -19.70
C THR A 102 -13.49 -4.69 -18.66
N ALA A 103 -12.81 -5.84 -18.67
CA ALA A 103 -11.74 -6.17 -17.74
C ALA A 103 -10.57 -5.18 -17.83
N ARG A 104 -10.25 -4.67 -19.02
CA ARG A 104 -9.22 -3.63 -19.21
C ARG A 104 -9.66 -2.27 -18.67
N ALA A 105 -10.91 -1.88 -18.91
CA ALA A 105 -11.46 -0.63 -18.40
C ALA A 105 -11.47 -0.63 -16.86
N ASP A 106 -11.97 -1.71 -16.27
CA ASP A 106 -12.01 -1.92 -14.82
C ASP A 106 -10.61 -1.92 -14.21
N HIS A 107 -9.68 -2.73 -14.76
CA HIS A 107 -8.29 -2.79 -14.30
C HIS A 107 -7.59 -1.42 -14.37
N ARG A 108 -7.92 -0.58 -15.36
CA ARG A 108 -7.33 0.75 -15.49
C ARG A 108 -7.96 1.76 -14.52
N ALA A 109 -9.27 1.68 -14.28
CA ALA A 109 -9.96 2.51 -13.31
C ALA A 109 -9.49 2.19 -11.89
N GLN A 110 -9.44 0.91 -11.53
CA GLN A 110 -8.94 0.42 -10.25
C GLN A 110 -7.47 0.79 -10.04
N ALA A 111 -6.62 0.70 -11.08
CA ALA A 111 -5.21 1.13 -10.99
C ALA A 111 -5.07 2.61 -10.60
N LYS A 112 -5.92 3.50 -11.14
CA LYS A 112 -5.92 4.91 -10.72
C LYS A 112 -6.34 5.07 -9.26
N GLY A 113 -7.36 4.32 -8.84
CA GLY A 113 -7.81 4.28 -7.44
C GLY A 113 -6.69 3.83 -6.51
N ILE A 114 -5.97 2.76 -6.86
CA ILE A 114 -4.81 2.26 -6.11
C ILE A 114 -3.73 3.33 -5.99
N LEU A 115 -3.35 3.98 -7.09
CA LEU A 115 -2.33 5.03 -7.04
C LEU A 115 -2.73 6.18 -6.12
N LEU A 116 -4.01 6.57 -6.12
CA LEU A 116 -4.48 7.61 -5.21
C LEU A 116 -4.44 7.14 -3.75
N VAL A 117 -5.06 6.00 -3.45
CA VAL A 117 -5.21 5.46 -2.09
C VAL A 117 -3.84 5.10 -1.50
N ARG A 118 -2.95 4.49 -2.27
CA ARG A 118 -1.58 4.19 -1.84
C ARG A 118 -0.81 5.45 -1.46
N GLY A 119 -0.97 6.53 -2.23
CA GLY A 119 -0.40 7.83 -1.89
C GLY A 119 -0.89 8.32 -0.53
N PHE A 120 -2.19 8.20 -0.27
CA PHE A 120 -2.77 8.52 1.04
C PHE A 120 -2.28 7.62 2.16
N VAL A 121 -2.11 6.31 1.94
CA VAL A 121 -1.54 5.39 2.95
C VAL A 121 -0.14 5.86 3.36
N ILE A 122 0.73 6.16 2.39
CA ILE A 122 2.10 6.59 2.67
C ILE A 122 2.09 7.94 3.40
N PHE A 123 1.29 8.89 2.92
CA PHE A 123 1.19 10.21 3.51
C PHE A 123 0.69 10.17 4.95
N THR A 124 -0.45 9.50 5.19
CA THR A 124 -1.02 9.38 6.54
C THR A 124 -0.14 8.55 7.48
N GLY A 125 0.53 7.52 6.97
CA GLY A 125 1.51 6.75 7.75
C GLY A 125 2.73 7.58 8.15
N ALA A 126 3.23 8.44 7.25
CA ALA A 126 4.32 9.37 7.54
C ALA A 126 3.93 10.44 8.55
N LEU A 127 2.70 10.98 8.48
CA LEU A 127 2.18 11.94 9.47
C LEU A 127 2.09 11.34 10.89
N MET A 128 1.87 10.03 11.00
CA MET A 128 1.80 9.31 12.27
C MET A 128 3.15 8.71 12.70
N TYR A 129 4.25 9.05 12.03
CA TYR A 129 5.57 8.58 12.44
C TYR A 129 6.01 9.25 13.74
N ASP A 130 6.55 8.44 14.64
CA ASP A 130 7.07 8.90 15.92
C ASP A 130 8.21 7.96 16.36
N SER A 131 9.40 8.52 16.58
CA SER A 131 10.59 7.76 16.93
C SER A 131 10.54 7.17 18.34
N ASP A 132 9.69 7.69 19.23
CA ASP A 132 9.69 7.32 20.65
C ASP A 132 9.12 5.92 20.90
N TYR A 133 8.37 5.40 19.93
CA TYR A 133 7.75 4.06 19.98
C TYR A 133 8.51 2.99 19.21
N LEU A 134 9.77 3.23 18.84
CA LEU A 134 10.60 2.16 18.28
C LEU A 134 11.01 1.19 19.38
N LEU A 135 10.92 -0.11 19.10
CA LEU A 135 11.52 -1.10 20.00
C LEU A 135 13.03 -0.87 20.01
N LYS A 136 13.59 -0.68 21.22
CA LYS A 136 15.01 -0.46 21.43
C LYS A 136 15.82 -1.73 21.20
#